data_AF-A0A1L7GPZ5-F1
#
_entry.id   AF-A0A1L7GPZ5-F1
#
_cell.length_a   1.000
_cell.length_b   1.000
_cell.length_c   1.000
_cell.angle_alpha   90.00
_cell.angle_beta   90.00
_cell.angle_gamma   90.00
#
_symmetry.space_group_name_H-M   'P 1'
#
loop_
_entity.id
_entity.type
_entity.pdbx_description
1 polymer ?
#
loop_
_entity_poly.entity_id
_entity_poly.type
_entity_poly.pdbx_seq_one_letter_code
_entity_poly.pdbx_strand_id
1 'polypeptide(L)'
;MAGTGTALAQGPASSADDQKVDGVMAVAGNSCSWTNGSTSAAAPNALTVDRTTINTPGGNLACGGGIAATLNNNPAFTFDDAAGTARTDLIDITGRQSFISCRYKAANIVWDRDGTSRKYVNRAFTATKASGSFLCPGSVTTPAGDASMLFR
;
A
#
# COMPACT_ATOMS: atom_id res chain seq x y z
N MET A 1 52.93 -5.62 -8.31
CA MET A 1 51.71 -5.00 -8.87
C MET A 1 50.58 -5.24 -7.89
N ALA A 2 50.12 -4.19 -7.22
CA ALA A 2 49.01 -4.26 -6.27
C ALA A 2 47.68 -4.34 -7.04
N GLY A 3 46.94 -5.41 -6.84
CA GLY A 3 45.56 -5.54 -7.32
C GLY A 3 44.60 -5.15 -6.20
N THR A 4 44.13 -3.91 -6.20
CA THR A 4 43.01 -3.46 -5.37
C THR A 4 41.72 -4.02 -5.95
N GLY A 5 41.28 -5.17 -5.43
CA GLY A 5 39.93 -5.68 -5.68
C GLY A 5 38.92 -4.82 -4.93
N THR A 6 38.10 -4.08 -5.66
CA THR A 6 36.91 -3.41 -5.13
C THR A 6 35.95 -4.44 -4.55
N ALA A 7 35.86 -4.51 -3.22
CA ALA A 7 34.80 -5.22 -2.53
C ALA A 7 33.47 -4.48 -2.79
N LEU A 8 32.61 -5.06 -3.64
CA LEU A 8 31.20 -4.70 -3.67
C LEU A 8 30.61 -5.13 -2.32
N ALA A 9 30.32 -4.16 -1.47
CA ALA A 9 29.53 -4.38 -0.27
C ALA A 9 28.13 -4.86 -0.71
N GLN A 10 27.96 -6.17 -0.81
CA GLN A 10 26.65 -6.80 -0.84
C GLN A 10 26.03 -6.55 0.53
N GLY A 11 25.17 -5.53 0.62
CA GLY A 11 24.26 -5.38 1.74
C GLY A 11 23.51 -6.69 1.96
N PRO A 12 23.11 -7.00 3.20
CA PRO A 12 22.41 -8.25 3.49
C PRO A 12 21.21 -8.36 2.54
N ALA A 13 21.17 -9.43 1.75
CA ALA A 13 19.99 -9.76 0.97
C ALA A 13 18.86 -9.95 1.97
N SER A 14 17.85 -9.08 1.91
CA SER A 14 16.67 -9.19 2.75
C SER A 14 16.03 -10.56 2.56
N SER A 15 15.64 -11.22 3.65
CA SER A 15 14.97 -12.51 3.56
C SER A 15 13.58 -12.32 2.93
N ALA A 16 12.99 -13.40 2.39
CA ALA A 16 11.64 -13.32 1.82
C ALA A 16 10.57 -12.93 2.86
N ASP A 17 10.85 -13.12 4.15
CA ASP A 17 10.02 -12.67 5.27
C ASP A 17 10.11 -11.15 5.51
N ASP A 18 11.26 -10.54 5.19
CA ASP A 18 11.50 -9.08 5.27
C ASP A 18 10.99 -8.32 4.01
N GLN A 19 10.22 -9.00 3.17
CA GLN A 19 9.65 -8.44 1.94
C GLN A 19 8.14 -8.56 1.95
N LYS A 20 7.54 -8.19 3.09
CA LYS A 20 6.11 -8.34 3.33
C LYS A 20 5.46 -7.03 3.77
N VAL A 21 4.20 -6.88 3.39
CA VAL A 21 3.37 -5.76 3.82
C VAL A 21 1.98 -6.25 4.25
N ASP A 22 1.58 -5.81 5.43
CA ASP A 22 0.21 -5.89 5.91
C ASP A 22 -0.42 -4.51 5.75
N GLY A 23 -1.70 -4.45 5.39
CA GLY A 23 -2.36 -3.17 5.18
C GLY A 23 -3.80 -3.16 5.63
N VAL A 24 -4.25 -1.96 5.98
CA VAL A 24 -5.65 -1.63 6.28
C VAL A 24 -5.98 -0.33 5.54
N MET A 25 -7.12 -0.28 4.88
CA MET A 25 -7.67 0.93 4.28
C MET A 25 -9.16 1.05 4.61
N ALA A 26 -9.55 2.16 5.23
CA ALA A 26 -10.96 2.52 5.30
C ALA A 26 -11.40 3.27 4.02
N VAL A 27 -12.46 2.78 3.40
CA VAL A 27 -13.11 3.40 2.24
C VAL A 27 -14.60 3.55 2.54
N ALA A 28 -15.07 4.79 2.62
CA ALA A 28 -16.49 5.11 2.84
C ALA A 28 -17.12 4.35 4.02
N GLY A 29 -16.40 4.27 5.16
CA GLY A 29 -16.86 3.59 6.38
C GLY A 29 -16.68 2.07 6.40
N ASN A 30 -16.15 1.46 5.34
CA ASN A 30 -15.82 0.04 5.30
C ASN A 30 -14.31 -0.15 5.34
N SER A 31 -13.83 -1.06 6.17
CA SER A 31 -12.41 -1.42 6.24
C SER A 31 -12.10 -2.58 5.31
N CYS A 32 -11.03 -2.43 4.54
CA CYS A 32 -10.39 -3.50 3.78
C CYS A 32 -9.01 -3.76 4.38
N SER A 33 -8.65 -5.02 4.59
CA SER A 33 -7.34 -5.39 5.12
C SER A 33 -6.73 -6.54 4.34
N TRP A 34 -5.40 -6.65 4.40
CA TRP A 34 -4.63 -7.75 3.83
C TRP A 34 -3.38 -8.02 4.66
N THR A 35 -2.81 -9.22 4.54
CA THR A 35 -1.66 -9.68 5.33
C THR A 35 -0.66 -10.53 4.54
N ASN A 36 0.63 -10.21 4.59
CA ASN A 36 1.69 -10.86 3.80
C ASN A 36 1.63 -10.55 2.29
N GLY A 37 1.21 -9.34 1.90
CA GLY A 37 1.44 -8.87 0.53
C GLY A 37 2.94 -8.82 0.24
N SER A 38 3.38 -9.24 -0.93
CA SER A 38 4.82 -9.27 -1.26
C SER A 38 5.31 -7.92 -1.74
N THR A 39 6.53 -7.56 -1.37
CA THR A 39 7.22 -6.35 -1.84
C THR A 39 8.46 -6.71 -2.66
N SER A 40 8.89 -5.80 -3.54
CA SER A 40 10.09 -6.01 -4.36
C SER A 40 11.41 -5.85 -3.59
N ALA A 41 11.36 -5.24 -2.41
CA ALA A 41 12.49 -4.99 -1.53
C ALA A 41 12.00 -4.81 -0.08
N ALA A 42 12.92 -4.89 0.88
CA ALA A 42 12.63 -4.59 2.28
C ALA A 42 12.68 -3.08 2.55
N ALA A 43 11.77 -2.58 3.38
CA ALA A 43 11.85 -1.21 3.89
C ALA A 43 13.13 -1.04 4.76
N PRO A 44 13.82 0.11 4.68
CA PRO A 44 13.41 1.39 4.10
C PRO A 44 13.83 1.59 2.63
N ASN A 45 14.27 0.55 1.92
CA ASN A 45 14.56 0.71 0.50
C ASN A 45 13.26 0.98 -0.26
N ALA A 46 13.36 1.79 -1.33
CA ALA A 46 12.22 1.99 -2.22
C ALA A 46 11.75 0.64 -2.77
N LEU A 47 10.44 0.41 -2.75
CA LEU A 47 9.84 -0.88 -3.07
C LEU A 47 8.53 -0.70 -3.82
N THR A 48 8.08 -1.75 -4.50
CA THR A 48 6.73 -1.87 -5.04
C THR A 48 6.00 -3.01 -4.34
N VAL A 49 4.72 -2.82 -4.07
CA VAL A 49 3.84 -3.87 -3.54
C VAL A 49 3.23 -4.65 -4.69
N ASP A 50 3.37 -5.98 -4.69
CA ASP A 50 2.79 -6.85 -5.70
C ASP A 50 1.30 -7.07 -5.47
N ARG A 51 0.48 -6.40 -6.30
CA ARG A 51 -0.97 -6.49 -6.23
C ARG A 51 -1.50 -7.90 -6.44
N THR A 52 -0.77 -8.77 -7.14
CA THR A 52 -1.26 -10.13 -7.42
C THR A 52 -1.33 -10.95 -6.14
N THR A 53 -0.42 -10.69 -5.19
CA THR A 53 -0.40 -11.33 -3.87
C THR A 53 -1.46 -10.78 -2.91
N ILE A 54 -1.99 -9.58 -3.21
CA ILE A 54 -3.10 -8.97 -2.48
C ILE A 54 -4.45 -9.42 -3.06
N ASN A 55 -4.58 -9.46 -4.39
CA ASN A 55 -5.84 -9.62 -5.12
C ASN A 55 -6.20 -11.07 -5.51
N THR A 56 -5.48 -12.10 -5.06
CA THR A 56 -5.73 -13.46 -5.54
C THR A 56 -7.17 -13.94 -5.23
N PRO A 57 -7.74 -14.86 -6.04
CA PRO A 57 -8.85 -15.68 -5.57
C PRO A 57 -8.36 -16.48 -4.37
N GLY A 58 -8.89 -16.21 -3.17
CA GLY A 58 -8.31 -16.72 -1.92
C GLY A 58 -7.12 -15.90 -1.37
N GLY A 59 -6.93 -14.68 -1.90
CA GLY A 59 -6.04 -13.69 -1.33
C GLY A 59 -6.49 -13.22 0.04
N ASN A 60 -5.65 -12.42 0.64
CA ASN A 60 -5.82 -11.85 1.97
C ASN A 60 -6.62 -10.55 1.97
N LEU A 61 -6.91 -9.94 0.82
CA LEU A 61 -7.71 -8.71 0.75
C LEU A 61 -9.16 -9.00 1.11
N ALA A 62 -9.50 -8.70 2.37
CA ALA A 62 -10.81 -8.88 2.94
C ALA A 62 -11.41 -7.51 3.29
N CYS A 63 -12.64 -7.25 2.83
CA CYS A 63 -13.36 -6.04 3.17
C CYS A 63 -14.61 -6.37 4.00
N GLY A 64 -14.88 -5.54 5.00
CA GLY A 64 -16.14 -5.55 5.74
C GLY A 64 -17.32 -5.05 4.89
N GLY A 65 -18.54 -5.25 5.41
CA GLY A 65 -19.74 -4.61 4.88
C GLY A 65 -20.24 -5.09 3.51
N GLY A 66 -19.80 -6.27 3.06
CA GLY A 66 -20.23 -6.85 1.78
C GLY A 66 -19.64 -6.17 0.55
N ILE A 67 -18.57 -5.39 0.73
CA ILE A 67 -17.78 -4.80 -0.35
C ILE A 67 -16.72 -5.82 -0.78
N ALA A 68 -16.46 -5.89 -2.07
CA ALA A 68 -15.25 -6.49 -2.62
C ALA A 68 -14.34 -5.38 -3.13
N ALA A 69 -13.03 -5.50 -2.92
CA ALA A 69 -12.06 -4.56 -3.46
C ALA A 69 -11.02 -5.28 -4.31
N THR A 70 -10.41 -4.53 -5.23
CA THR A 70 -9.32 -5.03 -6.06
C THR A 70 -8.35 -3.89 -6.34
N LEU A 71 -7.07 -4.12 -6.07
CA LEU A 71 -5.99 -3.19 -6.37
C LEU A 71 -5.60 -3.28 -7.86
N ASN A 72 -5.69 -2.19 -8.59
CA ASN A 72 -5.50 -2.16 -10.04
C ASN A 72 -4.04 -1.92 -10.47
N ASN A 73 -3.15 -1.53 -9.55
CA ASN A 73 -1.74 -1.25 -9.81
C ASN A 73 -0.82 -1.83 -8.72
N ASN A 74 0.48 -1.85 -8.98
CA ASN A 74 1.49 -2.17 -7.96
C ASN A 74 1.99 -0.85 -7.36
N PRO A 75 1.50 -0.41 -6.19
CA PRO A 75 1.91 0.87 -5.62
C PRO A 75 3.38 0.85 -5.22
N ALA A 76 4.10 1.91 -5.55
CA ALA A 76 5.49 2.14 -5.18
C ALA A 76 5.56 2.98 -3.91
N PHE A 77 6.45 2.59 -3.00
CA PHE A 77 6.73 3.28 -1.74
C PHE A 77 8.16 3.77 -1.69
N THR A 78 8.34 4.99 -1.21
CA THR A 78 9.62 5.57 -0.82
C THR A 78 9.58 5.94 0.65
N PHE A 79 10.68 5.75 1.37
CA PHE A 79 10.77 5.99 2.80
C PHE A 79 11.76 7.12 3.10
N ASP A 80 11.40 7.96 4.08
CA ASP A 80 12.28 8.93 4.71
C ASP A 80 12.37 8.58 6.20
N ASP A 81 13.43 7.85 6.55
CA ASP A 81 13.66 7.38 7.91
C ASP A 81 13.97 8.52 8.89
N ALA A 82 14.57 9.61 8.41
CA ALA A 82 14.90 10.76 9.23
C ALA A 82 13.65 11.58 9.59
N ALA A 83 12.74 11.75 8.63
CA ALA A 83 11.46 12.39 8.85
C ALA A 83 10.40 11.44 9.45
N GLY A 84 10.67 10.14 9.48
CA GLY A 84 9.68 9.13 9.90
C GLY A 84 8.48 9.06 8.97
N THR A 85 8.66 9.23 7.66
CA THR A 85 7.55 9.21 6.69
C THR A 85 7.75 8.19 5.58
N ALA A 86 6.65 7.80 4.95
CA ALA A 86 6.64 7.10 3.68
C ALA A 86 5.77 7.86 2.68
N ARG A 87 6.04 7.69 1.38
CA ARG A 87 5.19 8.20 0.30
C ARG A 87 4.81 7.07 -0.64
N THR A 88 3.54 7.02 -1.02
CA THR A 88 3.05 6.16 -2.09
C THR A 88 2.79 6.98 -3.34
N ASP A 89 3.22 6.48 -4.48
CA ASP A 89 3.03 7.13 -5.78
C ASP A 89 1.54 7.22 -6.16
N LEU A 90 0.85 6.08 -6.20
CA LEU A 90 -0.52 5.93 -6.64
C LEU A 90 -1.12 4.65 -6.04
N ILE A 91 -2.29 4.77 -5.43
CA ILE A 91 -3.18 3.66 -5.14
C ILE A 91 -4.37 3.77 -6.08
N ASP A 92 -4.55 2.76 -6.92
CA ASP A 92 -5.68 2.62 -7.83
C ASP A 92 -6.50 1.40 -7.39
N ILE A 93 -7.72 1.62 -6.92
CA ILE A 93 -8.55 0.58 -6.33
C ILE A 93 -9.93 0.57 -6.95
N THR A 94 -10.43 -0.62 -7.27
CA THR A 94 -11.82 -0.86 -7.66
C THR A 94 -12.55 -1.42 -6.46
N GLY A 95 -13.52 -0.68 -5.93
CA GLY A 95 -14.51 -1.17 -4.98
C GLY A 95 -15.75 -1.64 -5.71
N ARG A 96 -16.35 -2.73 -5.25
CA ARG A 96 -17.62 -3.27 -5.74
C ARG A 96 -18.53 -3.56 -4.56
N GLN A 97 -19.73 -3.00 -4.59
CA GLN A 97 -20.78 -3.32 -3.64
C GLN A 97 -22.00 -3.74 -4.44
N SER A 98 -22.43 -5.00 -4.26
CA SER A 98 -23.51 -5.59 -5.06
C SER A 98 -23.20 -5.47 -6.58
N PHE A 99 -24.04 -4.79 -7.34
CA PHE A 99 -23.89 -4.55 -8.79
C PHE A 99 -23.13 -3.26 -9.15
N ILE A 100 -22.80 -2.43 -8.16
CA ILE A 100 -22.14 -1.13 -8.38
C ILE A 100 -20.63 -1.31 -8.27
N SER A 101 -19.89 -0.88 -9.29
CA SER A 101 -18.43 -0.85 -9.28
C SER A 101 -17.92 0.58 -9.46
N CYS A 102 -16.98 0.96 -8.59
CA CYS A 102 -16.37 2.27 -8.54
C CYS A 102 -14.85 2.13 -8.47
N ARG A 103 -14.14 2.76 -9.41
CA ARG A 103 -12.68 2.82 -9.41
C ARG A 103 -12.22 4.19 -8.92
N TYR A 104 -11.32 4.21 -7.96
CA TYR A 104 -10.75 5.42 -7.38
C TYR A 104 -9.23 5.42 -7.47
N LYS A 105 -8.65 6.61 -7.56
CA LYS A 105 -7.22 6.84 -7.55
C LYS A 105 -6.83 7.86 -6.49
N ALA A 106 -5.84 7.54 -5.67
CA ALA A 106 -5.21 8.47 -4.74
C ALA A 106 -3.70 8.48 -5.01
N ALA A 107 -3.14 9.66 -5.28
CA ALA A 107 -1.73 9.81 -5.63
C ALA A 107 -0.98 10.59 -4.54
N ASN A 108 0.33 10.37 -4.46
CA ASN A 108 1.25 11.08 -3.56
C ASN A 108 0.79 11.02 -2.08
N ILE A 109 0.32 9.86 -1.64
CA ILE A 109 -0.16 9.68 -0.27
C ILE A 109 1.04 9.71 0.66
N VAL A 110 0.97 10.56 1.69
CA VAL A 110 1.98 10.63 2.75
C VAL A 110 1.52 9.81 3.93
N TRP A 111 2.44 9.04 4.50
CA TRP A 111 2.22 8.21 5.67
C TRP A 111 3.23 8.58 6.75
N ASP A 112 2.78 8.70 7.98
CA ASP A 112 3.61 8.96 9.14
C ASP A 112 3.89 7.65 9.88
N ARG A 113 5.14 7.44 10.31
CA ARG A 113 5.53 6.26 11.06
C ARG A 113 4.84 6.25 12.42
N ASP A 114 4.27 5.10 12.78
CA ASP A 114 3.66 4.85 14.08
C ASP A 114 4.70 4.20 15.02
N GLY A 115 5.25 5.01 15.91
CA GLY A 115 6.27 4.63 16.87
C GLY A 115 7.62 4.29 16.22
N THR A 116 8.28 3.24 16.73
CA THR A 116 9.60 2.78 16.25
C THR A 116 9.50 1.66 15.22
N SER A 117 8.29 1.15 14.98
CA SER A 117 8.04 0.06 14.03
C SER A 117 8.03 0.56 12.59
N ARG A 118 8.03 -0.37 11.63
CA ARG A 118 7.81 -0.07 10.20
C ARG A 118 6.32 0.02 9.83
N LYS A 119 5.47 0.33 10.81
CA LYS A 119 4.07 0.69 10.62
C LYS A 119 3.98 2.17 10.25
N TYR A 120 3.22 2.48 9.21
CA TYR A 120 2.93 3.83 8.77
C TYR A 120 1.43 4.02 8.69
N VAL A 121 0.94 5.13 9.21
CA VAL A 121 -0.47 5.55 9.16
C VAL A 121 -0.62 6.68 8.17
N ASN A 122 -1.72 6.73 7.43
CA ASN A 122 -1.90 7.75 6.42
C ASN A 122 -2.12 9.14 7.06
N ARG A 123 -1.63 10.18 6.38
CA ARG A 123 -2.25 11.51 6.48
C ARG A 123 -3.57 11.51 5.73
N ALA A 124 -4.43 12.47 6.04
CA ALA A 124 -5.68 12.62 5.29
C ALA A 124 -5.39 12.74 3.78
N PHE A 125 -6.08 11.94 2.97
CA PHE A 125 -5.96 11.98 1.52
C PHE A 125 -7.33 11.80 0.85
N THR A 126 -7.43 12.24 -0.39
CA THR A 126 -8.65 12.12 -1.18
C THR A 126 -8.40 11.25 -2.40
N ALA A 127 -9.18 10.18 -2.53
CA ALA A 127 -9.23 9.36 -3.71
C ALA A 127 -10.30 9.91 -4.67
N THR A 128 -9.93 10.15 -5.92
CA THR A 128 -10.84 10.69 -6.95
C THR A 128 -11.38 9.58 -7.83
N LYS A 129 -12.66 9.64 -8.21
CA LYS A 129 -13.27 8.64 -9.10
C LYS A 129 -12.57 8.67 -10.45
N ALA A 130 -11.98 7.54 -10.83
CA ALA A 130 -11.39 7.33 -12.14
C ALA A 130 -12.41 6.79 -13.15
N SER A 131 -13.30 5.88 -12.71
CA SER A 131 -14.37 5.32 -13.54
C SER A 131 -15.42 4.62 -12.67
N GLY A 132 -16.59 4.31 -13.24
CA GLY A 132 -17.63 3.54 -12.56
C GLY A 132 -19.03 4.14 -12.75
N SER A 133 -19.98 3.61 -11.99
CA SER A 133 -21.38 4.06 -12.02
C SER A 133 -21.53 5.56 -11.71
N PHE A 134 -22.62 6.17 -12.20
CA PHE A 134 -23.04 7.51 -11.77
C PHE A 134 -23.32 7.57 -10.27
N LEU A 135 -23.76 6.45 -9.67
CA LEU A 135 -24.00 6.33 -8.23
C LEU A 135 -22.71 6.34 -7.38
N CYS A 136 -21.55 6.21 -8.02
CA CYS A 136 -20.27 6.32 -7.33
C CYS A 136 -19.99 7.80 -6.99
N PRO A 137 -19.71 8.12 -5.72
CA PRO A 137 -19.19 9.43 -5.33
C PRO A 137 -18.08 9.93 -6.25
N GLY A 138 -18.02 11.23 -6.51
CA GLY A 138 -16.95 11.82 -7.31
C GLY A 138 -15.57 11.67 -6.65
N SER A 139 -15.55 11.60 -5.33
CA SER A 139 -14.34 11.40 -4.52
C SER A 139 -14.70 10.78 -3.17
N VAL A 140 -13.71 10.16 -2.53
CA VAL A 140 -13.80 9.64 -1.16
C VAL A 140 -12.59 10.18 -0.39
N THR A 141 -12.81 10.74 0.78
CA THR A 141 -11.73 11.21 1.65
C THR A 141 -11.51 10.18 2.75
N THR A 142 -10.25 9.79 2.94
CA THR A 142 -9.81 8.95 4.05
C THR A 142 -9.17 9.86 5.10
N PRO A 143 -9.74 9.97 6.32
CA PRO A 143 -9.15 10.72 7.43
C PRO A 143 -7.74 10.24 7.79
N ALA A 144 -6.99 11.06 8.51
CA ALA A 144 -5.69 10.65 9.01
C ALA A 144 -5.85 9.51 10.04
N GLY A 145 -5.04 8.45 9.91
CA GLY A 145 -5.07 7.28 10.80
C GLY A 145 -6.04 6.16 10.41
N ASP A 146 -6.91 6.38 9.42
CA ASP A 146 -7.92 5.41 8.97
C ASP A 146 -7.36 4.35 7.99
N ALA A 147 -6.11 4.52 7.56
CA ALA A 147 -5.37 3.55 6.79
C ALA A 147 -3.96 3.36 7.37
N SER A 148 -3.44 2.14 7.24
CA SER A 148 -2.07 1.83 7.68
C SER A 148 -1.41 0.78 6.80
N MET A 149 -0.08 0.83 6.76
CA MET A 149 0.81 -0.12 6.10
C MET A 149 1.88 -0.55 7.09
N LEU A 150 1.97 -1.84 7.39
CA LEU A 150 3.05 -2.42 8.20
C LEU A 150 3.98 -3.17 7.27
N PHE A 151 5.19 -2.65 7.09
CA PHE A 151 6.25 -3.35 6.37
C PHE A 151 7.02 -4.23 7.35
N ARG A 152 7.34 -5.44 6.92
CA ARG A 152 8.23 -6.38 7.62
C ARG A 152 9.41 -6.63 6.71
#